data_AF-A0A952LNG2-F1
#
_entry.id   AF-A0A952LNG2-F1
#
_cell.length_a   1.000
_cell.length_b   1.000
_cell.length_c   1.000
_cell.angle_alpha   90.00
_cell.angle_beta   90.00
_cell.angle_gamma   90.00
#
_symmetry.space_group_name_H-M   'P 1'
#
loop_
_entity.id
_entity.type
_entity.pdbx_description
1 polymer ?
#
loop_
_entity_poly.entity_id
_entity_poly.type
_entity_poly.pdbx_seq_one_letter_code
_entity_poly.pdbx_strand_id
1 'polypeptide(L)'
;MKLQFFPIAVFLIFLAIFSCQENTIEPILEDKLSDEKTRKSSVSYTLSDWMGAINGSLKLSEFSIPGTHDSGARFDHALLSGTAKCQDLTIGDQLEAGTRFLDVRCRHYNNTFTIHHGVVYQNMNFDDVLNFCYGFLNNNPTETIIMSVKEEHTPENNNRSFEATFDSYMQANPGKWYVSETMPVLNSVRGKIVLLRRFSANSTPKGINGTAWQDDTTFEMNTTSGIIKIQD
;
A
#
# COMPACT_ATOMS: atom_id res chain seq x y z
N MET A 1 21.85 -55.31 51.71
CA MET A 1 20.77 -54.36 51.34
C MET A 1 20.83 -54.19 49.82
N LYS A 2 19.81 -54.68 49.11
CA LYS A 2 19.76 -54.75 47.65
C LYS A 2 19.66 -53.33 47.06
N LEU A 3 20.53 -52.96 46.13
CA LEU A 3 20.23 -51.90 45.16
C LEU A 3 20.43 -52.47 43.75
N GLN A 4 19.36 -52.37 42.96
CA GLN A 4 19.19 -52.89 41.61
C GLN A 4 19.94 -52.01 40.60
N PHE A 5 20.67 -52.64 39.68
CA PHE A 5 21.17 -51.99 38.47
C PHE A 5 20.03 -51.91 37.44
N PHE A 6 19.64 -50.70 37.06
CA PHE A 6 18.81 -50.44 35.88
C PHE A 6 19.74 -50.17 34.68
N PRO A 7 19.57 -50.87 33.55
CA PRO A 7 20.29 -50.49 32.33
C PRO A 7 19.64 -49.24 31.72
N ILE A 8 20.44 -48.20 31.51
CA ILE A 8 20.06 -47.02 30.73
C ILE A 8 20.04 -47.44 29.26
N ALA A 9 18.84 -47.59 28.69
CA ALA A 9 18.67 -47.75 27.26
C ALA A 9 19.01 -46.42 26.56
N VAL A 10 20.12 -46.38 25.84
CA VAL A 10 20.47 -45.27 24.95
C VAL A 10 19.58 -45.37 23.71
N PHE A 11 18.55 -44.53 23.62
CA PHE A 11 17.75 -44.38 22.42
C PHE A 11 18.53 -43.53 21.40
N LEU A 12 19.11 -44.18 20.40
CA LEU A 12 19.66 -43.53 19.22
C LEU A 12 18.48 -42.99 18.39
N ILE A 13 18.22 -41.68 18.51
CA ILE A 13 17.29 -40.97 17.63
C ILE A 13 17.99 -40.85 16.26
N PHE A 14 17.59 -41.69 15.32
CA PHE A 14 17.89 -41.49 13.90
C PHE A 14 17.17 -40.22 13.44
N LEU A 15 17.92 -39.13 13.23
CA LEU A 15 17.43 -38.00 12.45
C LEU A 15 17.31 -38.48 10.99
N ALA A 16 16.09 -38.81 10.57
CA ALA A 16 15.78 -38.94 9.15
C ALA A 16 15.83 -37.54 8.53
N ILE A 17 16.94 -37.25 7.87
CA ILE A 17 17.08 -36.07 7.01
C ILE A 17 16.17 -36.33 5.80
N PHE A 18 14.95 -35.78 5.83
CA PHE A 18 14.13 -35.70 4.63
C PHE A 18 14.75 -34.64 3.72
N SER A 19 15.62 -35.11 2.82
CA SER A 19 16.01 -34.39 1.63
C SER A 19 14.74 -34.17 0.79
N CYS A 20 14.21 -32.95 0.77
CA CYS A 20 13.27 -32.55 -0.29
C CYS A 20 14.06 -32.56 -1.61
N GLN A 21 13.99 -33.68 -2.32
CA GLN A 21 14.29 -33.72 -3.75
C GLN A 21 13.31 -32.76 -4.43
N GLU A 22 13.83 -31.76 -5.14
CA GLU A 22 13.06 -31.07 -6.16
C GLU A 22 12.65 -32.12 -7.21
N ASN A 23 11.42 -32.61 -7.11
CA ASN A 23 10.79 -33.26 -8.23
C ASN A 23 10.38 -32.16 -9.20
N THR A 24 11.24 -31.89 -10.18
CA THR A 24 10.85 -31.17 -11.39
C THR A 24 9.81 -32.03 -12.11
N ILE A 25 8.53 -31.74 -11.88
CA ILE A 25 7.46 -32.23 -12.73
C ILE A 25 7.50 -31.36 -13.99
N GLU A 26 8.15 -31.85 -15.04
CA GLU A 26 7.89 -31.33 -16.38
C GLU A 26 6.44 -31.70 -16.76
N PRO A 27 5.59 -30.75 -17.16
CA PRO A 27 4.29 -31.09 -17.70
C PRO A 27 4.49 -31.67 -19.10
N ILE A 28 4.24 -32.98 -19.25
CA ILE A 28 4.05 -33.61 -20.55
C ILE A 28 2.75 -33.02 -21.12
N LEU A 29 2.90 -32.01 -21.98
CA LEU A 29 1.83 -31.52 -22.83
C LEU A 29 1.67 -32.51 -23.99
N GLU A 30 0.73 -33.46 -23.86
CA GLU A 30 0.18 -34.10 -25.05
C GLU A 30 -0.70 -33.08 -25.78
N ASP A 31 -0.13 -32.52 -26.85
CA ASP A 31 -0.78 -31.69 -27.84
C ASP A 31 -1.82 -32.50 -28.62
N LYS A 32 -3.09 -32.37 -28.21
CA LYS A 32 -4.23 -32.56 -29.08
C LYS A 32 -5.32 -31.57 -28.69
N LEU A 33 -5.42 -30.47 -29.44
CA LEU A 33 -6.64 -30.06 -30.15
C LEU A 33 -6.38 -28.73 -30.87
N SER A 34 -6.40 -28.81 -32.18
CA SER A 34 -6.49 -27.71 -33.12
C SER A 34 -7.77 -26.91 -32.91
N ASP A 35 -7.65 -25.69 -32.39
CA ASP A 35 -8.66 -24.63 -32.57
C ASP A 35 -7.96 -23.27 -32.68
N GLU A 36 -7.53 -22.97 -33.89
CA GLU A 36 -6.86 -21.74 -34.30
C GLU A 36 -7.89 -20.64 -34.57
N LYS A 37 -8.65 -20.24 -33.54
CA LYS A 37 -9.44 -19.00 -33.59
C LYS A 37 -9.77 -18.54 -32.17
N THR A 38 -9.19 -17.40 -31.79
CA THR A 38 -9.41 -16.64 -30.54
C THR A 38 -8.47 -16.94 -29.37
N ARG A 39 -7.15 -16.99 -29.58
CA ARG A 39 -6.22 -16.55 -28.52
C ARG A 39 -6.30 -15.02 -28.44
N LYS A 40 -7.10 -14.48 -27.52
CA LYS A 40 -6.86 -13.13 -27.01
C LYS A 40 -5.41 -13.10 -26.56
N SER A 41 -4.58 -12.28 -27.21
CA SER A 41 -3.22 -11.99 -26.76
C SER A 41 -3.26 -11.75 -25.25
N SER A 42 -2.65 -12.64 -24.46
CA SER A 42 -2.43 -12.37 -23.05
C SER A 42 -1.56 -11.11 -22.99
N VAL A 43 -2.12 -10.01 -22.51
CA VAL A 43 -1.34 -8.78 -22.30
C VAL A 43 -0.26 -9.14 -21.29
N SER A 44 1.00 -9.07 -21.71
CA SER A 44 2.14 -9.28 -20.82
C SER A 44 2.33 -8.00 -20.00
N TYR A 45 2.39 -8.16 -18.69
CA TYR A 45 2.71 -7.11 -17.73
C TYR A 45 3.56 -7.70 -16.62
N THR A 46 4.21 -6.82 -15.87
CA THR A 46 4.96 -7.11 -14.64
C THR A 46 4.21 -6.52 -13.44
N LEU A 47 4.68 -6.79 -12.22
CA LEU A 47 4.09 -6.20 -11.02
C LEU A 47 4.26 -4.67 -10.98
N SER A 48 5.28 -4.10 -11.64
CA SER A 48 5.52 -2.65 -11.62
C SER A 48 4.70 -1.88 -12.65
N ASP A 49 4.06 -2.54 -13.63
CA ASP A 49 3.34 -1.89 -14.74
C ASP A 49 1.97 -2.52 -15.08
N TRP A 50 1.38 -3.27 -14.14
CA TRP A 50 0.13 -4.01 -14.37
C TRP A 50 -1.07 -3.13 -14.78
N MET A 51 -1.13 -1.85 -14.36
CA MET A 51 -2.22 -0.96 -14.81
C MET A 51 -2.08 -0.59 -16.29
N GLY A 52 -0.92 -0.78 -16.92
CA GLY A 52 -0.72 -0.67 -18.37
C GLY A 52 -1.58 -1.63 -19.17
N ALA A 53 -1.94 -2.79 -18.61
CA ALA A 53 -2.82 -3.78 -19.23
C ALA A 53 -4.32 -3.47 -19.10
N ILE A 54 -4.69 -2.49 -18.26
CA ILE A 54 -6.09 -2.13 -17.99
C ILE A 54 -6.59 -1.11 -19.01
N ASN A 55 -7.83 -1.30 -19.48
CA ASN A 55 -8.52 -0.30 -20.29
C ASN A 55 -8.61 1.04 -19.53
N GLY A 56 -7.91 2.05 -20.05
CA GLY A 56 -7.81 3.36 -19.41
C GLY A 56 -9.11 4.16 -19.28
N SER A 57 -10.18 3.73 -19.95
CA SER A 57 -11.52 4.33 -19.81
C SER A 57 -12.27 3.86 -18.57
N LEU A 58 -11.80 2.80 -17.90
CA LEU A 58 -12.38 2.35 -16.62
C LEU A 58 -12.04 3.34 -15.50
N LYS A 59 -13.00 3.57 -14.60
CA LYS A 59 -12.80 4.26 -13.33
C LYS A 59 -11.93 3.42 -12.41
N LEU A 60 -11.19 4.07 -11.52
CA LEU A 60 -10.41 3.34 -10.50
C LEU A 60 -11.29 2.49 -9.57
N SER A 61 -12.58 2.81 -9.45
CA SER A 61 -13.56 2.02 -8.69
C SER A 61 -14.09 0.78 -9.43
N GLU A 62 -13.71 0.56 -10.69
CA GLU A 62 -14.26 -0.52 -11.54
C GLU A 62 -13.33 -1.74 -11.64
N PHE A 63 -12.19 -1.73 -10.94
CA PHE A 63 -11.27 -2.85 -10.88
C PHE A 63 -10.59 -2.93 -9.51
N SER A 64 -9.99 -4.09 -9.21
CA SER A 64 -9.33 -4.33 -7.93
C SER A 64 -7.95 -3.67 -7.89
N ILE A 65 -7.67 -2.96 -6.79
CA ILE A 65 -6.40 -2.28 -6.56
C ILE A 65 -5.82 -2.78 -5.24
N PRO A 66 -4.64 -3.43 -5.22
CA PRO A 66 -3.99 -3.83 -3.98
C PRO A 66 -3.47 -2.61 -3.21
N GLY A 67 -3.61 -2.66 -1.89
CA GLY A 67 -3.20 -1.61 -0.98
C GLY A 67 -2.48 -2.11 0.26
N THR A 68 -1.82 -1.20 0.96
CA THR A 68 -1.09 -1.47 2.20
C THR A 68 -1.59 -0.58 3.34
N HIS A 69 -1.94 -1.22 4.47
CA HIS A 69 -2.27 -0.55 5.72
C HIS A 69 -0.99 0.01 6.37
N ASP A 70 -1.04 1.26 6.85
CA ASP A 70 0.10 1.95 7.45
C ASP A 70 1.39 1.74 6.63
N SER A 71 1.36 2.20 5.38
CA SER A 71 2.34 1.82 4.34
C SER A 71 3.79 2.14 4.72
N GLY A 72 4.01 3.19 5.52
CA GLY A 72 5.33 3.56 6.03
C GLY A 72 5.73 2.86 7.34
N ALA A 73 4.84 2.09 7.97
CA ALA A 73 5.07 1.53 9.30
C ALA A 73 5.90 0.25 9.27
N ARG A 74 7.23 0.43 9.29
CA ARG A 74 8.21 -0.65 9.18
C ARG A 74 8.94 -0.96 10.48
N PHE A 75 8.71 -0.16 11.51
CA PHE A 75 9.46 -0.21 12.75
C PHE A 75 8.54 -0.23 13.95
N ASP A 76 8.88 -1.10 14.90
CA ASP A 76 8.38 -1.04 16.26
C ASP A 76 9.24 -0.11 17.11
N HIS A 77 8.62 0.44 18.16
CA HIS A 77 9.38 1.07 19.23
C HIS A 77 9.82 0.01 20.24
N ALA A 78 11.00 0.18 20.86
CA ALA A 78 11.56 -0.80 21.81
C ALA A 78 10.61 -1.14 22.98
N LEU A 79 9.80 -0.17 23.42
CA LEU A 79 8.80 -0.34 24.49
C LEU A 79 7.41 -0.79 23.99
N LEU A 80 7.18 -0.82 22.68
CA LEU A 80 5.90 -1.14 22.03
C LEU A 80 6.14 -2.14 20.89
N SER A 81 6.80 -3.25 21.20
CA SER A 81 7.13 -4.28 20.21
C SER A 81 5.87 -5.01 19.75
N GLY A 82 5.75 -5.23 18.44
CA GLY A 82 4.63 -5.95 17.82
C GLY A 82 3.33 -5.16 17.69
N THR A 83 3.35 -3.84 17.93
CA THR A 83 2.13 -3.01 17.87
C THR A 83 2.13 -1.98 16.75
N ALA A 84 3.29 -1.60 16.21
CA ALA A 84 3.39 -0.51 15.23
C ALA A 84 3.82 -1.00 13.84
N LYS A 85 4.65 -2.03 13.73
CA LYS A 85 5.10 -2.52 12.43
C LYS A 85 3.97 -3.22 11.67
N CYS A 86 3.70 -2.75 10.45
CA CYS A 86 2.73 -3.35 9.52
C CYS A 86 3.36 -3.85 8.22
N GLN A 87 4.54 -3.33 7.85
CA GLN A 87 5.19 -3.62 6.56
C GLN A 87 6.67 -4.00 6.75
N ASP A 88 7.16 -4.91 5.92
CA ASP A 88 8.61 -5.20 5.81
C ASP A 88 9.28 -4.36 4.71
N LEU A 89 8.57 -4.21 3.59
CA LEU A 89 9.04 -3.54 2.39
C LEU A 89 9.05 -2.02 2.53
N THR A 90 10.02 -1.35 1.88
CA THR A 90 9.95 0.12 1.70
C THR A 90 8.73 0.49 0.86
N ILE A 91 8.31 1.75 0.89
CA ILE A 91 7.22 2.22 0.00
C ILE A 91 7.59 1.99 -1.47
N GLY A 92 8.84 2.23 -1.86
CA GLY A 92 9.33 1.92 -3.22
C GLY A 92 9.15 0.44 -3.57
N ASP A 93 9.60 -0.46 -2.70
CA ASP A 93 9.48 -1.90 -2.95
C ASP A 93 8.03 -2.39 -2.96
N GLN A 94 7.13 -1.78 -2.16
CA GLN A 94 5.69 -2.06 -2.22
C GLN A 94 5.12 -1.71 -3.59
N LEU A 95 5.51 -0.56 -4.16
CA LEU A 95 5.08 -0.14 -5.50
C LEU A 95 5.61 -1.09 -6.59
N GLU A 96 6.88 -1.50 -6.51
CA GLU A 96 7.46 -2.49 -7.43
C GLU A 96 6.77 -3.86 -7.30
N ALA A 97 6.30 -4.22 -6.10
CA ALA A 97 5.52 -5.43 -5.84
C ALA A 97 4.03 -5.34 -6.26
N GLY A 98 3.60 -4.21 -6.82
CA GLY A 98 2.27 -4.05 -7.40
C GLY A 98 1.27 -3.27 -6.57
N THR A 99 1.62 -2.83 -5.35
CA THR A 99 0.77 -1.95 -4.52
C THR A 99 0.47 -0.65 -5.26
N ARG A 100 -0.79 -0.20 -5.24
CA ARG A 100 -1.21 1.08 -5.83
C ARG A 100 -2.13 1.89 -4.93
N PHE A 101 -2.51 1.38 -3.76
CA PHE A 101 -3.16 2.15 -2.71
C PHE A 101 -2.24 2.21 -1.48
N LEU A 102 -1.86 3.42 -1.07
CA LEU A 102 -1.01 3.65 0.10
C LEU A 102 -1.82 4.35 1.20
N ASP A 103 -1.94 3.72 2.38
CA ASP A 103 -2.35 4.42 3.59
C ASP A 103 -1.14 5.13 4.22
N VAL A 104 -1.12 6.47 4.17
CA VAL A 104 -0.02 7.31 4.65
C VAL A 104 -0.50 8.15 5.84
N ARG A 105 0.11 7.89 6.99
CA ARG A 105 -0.29 8.45 8.27
C ARG A 105 0.77 9.43 8.78
N CYS A 106 0.38 10.70 8.86
CA CYS A 106 1.30 11.81 9.10
C CYS A 106 1.07 12.40 10.49
N ARG A 107 2.14 12.68 11.24
CA ARG A 107 2.11 13.63 12.34
C ARG A 107 2.59 14.99 11.84
N HIS A 108 1.88 16.05 12.20
CA HIS A 108 2.27 17.41 11.86
C HIS A 108 3.24 17.96 12.90
N TYR A 109 4.51 18.11 12.52
CA TYR A 109 5.60 18.47 13.42
C TYR A 109 6.50 19.51 12.77
N ASN A 110 6.75 20.64 13.42
CA ASN A 110 7.60 21.72 12.90
C ASN A 110 7.22 22.16 11.47
N ASN A 111 5.93 22.28 11.17
CA ASN A 111 5.37 22.60 9.85
C ASN A 111 5.71 21.59 8.74
N THR A 112 6.07 20.36 9.10
CA THR A 112 6.38 19.26 8.18
C THR A 112 5.58 18.02 8.57
N PHE A 113 5.57 17.01 7.71
CA PHE A 113 4.92 15.74 8.00
C PHE A 113 5.96 14.64 8.24
N THR A 114 5.97 14.12 9.46
CA THR A 114 6.68 12.90 9.83
C THR A 114 5.72 11.72 9.71
N ILE A 115 6.19 10.54 9.31
CA ILE A 115 5.34 9.35 9.18
C ILE A 115 5.28 8.59 10.50
N HIS A 116 4.08 8.22 10.91
CA HIS A 116 3.79 7.63 12.22
C HIS A 116 2.83 6.45 12.11
N HIS A 117 2.90 5.56 13.09
CA HIS A 117 1.80 4.69 13.50
C HIS A 117 1.54 4.98 14.98
N GLY A 118 0.42 5.63 15.26
CA GLY A 118 0.14 6.24 16.56
C GLY A 118 1.30 7.13 17.02
N VAL A 119 1.84 6.85 18.20
CA VAL A 119 2.97 7.61 18.79
C VAL A 119 4.33 7.29 18.16
N VAL A 120 4.45 6.20 17.40
CA VAL A 120 5.74 5.68 16.93
C VAL A 120 6.14 6.32 15.61
N TYR A 121 7.20 7.12 15.65
CA TYR A 121 7.85 7.66 14.44
C TYR A 121 8.49 6.54 13.62
N GLN A 122 8.23 6.53 12.32
CA GLN A 122 8.64 5.46 11.40
C GLN A 122 9.94 5.75 10.65
N ASN A 123 10.77 6.66 11.19
CA ASN A 123 12.08 7.02 10.64
C ASN A 123 12.02 7.53 9.19
N MET A 124 10.90 8.13 8.78
CA MET A 124 10.73 8.75 7.46
C MET A 124 9.77 9.93 7.51
N ASN A 125 9.96 10.87 6.58
CA ASN A 125 9.08 12.02 6.39
C ASN A 125 8.24 11.87 5.12
N PHE A 126 7.25 12.74 4.97
CA PHE A 126 6.38 12.74 3.79
C PHE A 126 7.16 13.04 2.51
N ASP A 127 8.21 13.85 2.56
CA ASP A 127 9.12 14.05 1.41
C ASP A 127 9.72 12.73 0.90
N ASP A 128 10.09 11.81 1.79
CA ASP A 128 10.60 10.48 1.40
C ASP A 128 9.52 9.66 0.70
N VAL A 129 8.29 9.68 1.23
CA VAL A 129 7.11 9.03 0.61
C VAL A 129 6.91 9.56 -0.81
N LEU A 130 6.94 10.89 -0.97
CA LEU A 130 6.75 11.54 -2.26
C LEU A 130 7.88 11.22 -3.23
N ASN A 131 9.12 11.15 -2.77
CA ASN A 131 10.27 10.76 -3.59
C ASN A 131 10.09 9.34 -4.14
N PHE A 132 9.68 8.37 -3.31
CA PHE A 132 9.36 7.02 -3.80
C PHE A 132 8.22 7.03 -4.82
N CYS A 133 7.12 7.72 -4.52
CA CYS A 133 5.94 7.75 -5.39
C CYS A 133 6.22 8.43 -6.73
N TYR A 134 6.89 9.58 -6.73
CA TYR A 134 7.22 10.31 -7.95
C TYR A 134 8.25 9.57 -8.79
N GLY A 135 9.28 8.99 -8.17
CA GLY A 135 10.27 8.15 -8.85
C GLY A 135 9.59 6.96 -9.55
N PHE A 136 8.74 6.24 -8.82
CA PHE A 136 7.97 5.12 -9.37
C PHE A 136 7.07 5.55 -10.54
N LEU A 137 6.28 6.62 -10.39
CA LEU A 137 5.38 7.11 -11.45
C LEU A 137 6.12 7.67 -12.66
N ASN A 138 7.36 8.14 -12.50
CA ASN A 138 8.21 8.56 -13.64
C ASN A 138 8.72 7.36 -14.42
N ASN A 139 9.07 6.27 -13.73
CA ASN A 139 9.57 5.03 -14.35
C ASN A 139 8.44 4.18 -14.94
N ASN A 140 7.24 4.27 -14.36
CA ASN A 140 6.06 3.49 -14.74
C ASN A 140 4.90 4.45 -15.10
N PRO A 141 4.98 5.19 -16.22
CA PRO A 141 4.02 6.25 -16.55
C PRO A 141 2.61 5.74 -16.86
N THR A 142 2.43 4.43 -17.01
CA THR A 142 1.10 3.81 -17.12
C THR A 142 0.37 3.75 -15.78
N GLU A 143 1.07 3.84 -14.66
CA GLU A 143 0.50 3.58 -13.35
C GLU A 143 -0.09 4.84 -12.72
N THR A 144 -0.94 4.66 -11.71
CA THR A 144 -1.39 5.73 -10.82
C THR A 144 -1.33 5.23 -9.38
N ILE A 145 -1.10 6.12 -8.42
CA ILE A 145 -1.13 5.77 -7.00
C ILE A 145 -2.36 6.43 -6.37
N ILE A 146 -3.14 5.69 -5.59
CA ILE A 146 -4.11 6.27 -4.65
C ILE A 146 -3.39 6.43 -3.32
N MET A 147 -3.36 7.65 -2.79
CA MET A 147 -2.74 7.93 -1.49
C MET A 147 -3.81 8.42 -0.52
N SER A 148 -4.10 7.59 0.48
CA SER A 148 -4.83 8.00 1.68
C SER A 148 -3.89 8.81 2.56
N VAL A 149 -4.29 10.02 2.93
CA VAL A 149 -3.52 10.88 3.84
C VAL A 149 -4.36 11.19 5.07
N LYS A 150 -3.86 10.83 6.24
CA LYS A 150 -4.50 11.01 7.55
C LYS A 150 -3.57 11.74 8.51
N GLU A 151 -4.11 12.63 9.34
CA GLU A 151 -3.41 13.14 10.53
C GLU A 151 -3.46 12.10 11.64
N GLU A 152 -2.29 11.61 12.06
CA GLU A 152 -2.16 10.39 12.85
C GLU A 152 -1.99 10.63 14.34
N HIS A 153 -1.22 11.66 14.68
CA HIS A 153 -0.86 11.92 16.05
C HIS A 153 -0.87 13.43 16.32
N THR A 154 -0.88 13.78 17.60
CA THR A 154 -1.03 15.14 18.10
C THR A 154 0.00 16.06 17.44
N PRO A 155 -0.45 17.14 16.78
CA PRO A 155 0.44 18.10 16.15
C PRO A 155 1.30 18.83 17.19
N GLU A 156 2.52 19.19 16.83
CA GLU A 156 3.44 19.89 17.74
C GLU A 156 4.30 20.92 16.98
N ASN A 157 4.52 22.09 17.59
CA ASN A 157 5.41 23.14 17.08
C ASN A 157 5.07 23.64 15.66
N ASN A 158 3.78 23.75 15.32
CA ASN A 158 3.32 24.24 14.02
C ASN A 158 2.80 25.67 14.12
N ASN A 159 3.01 26.47 13.08
CA ASN A 159 2.46 27.81 12.92
C ASN A 159 1.50 27.93 11.72
N ARG A 160 1.25 26.83 11.02
CA ARG A 160 0.24 26.71 9.95
C ARG A 160 -0.63 25.47 10.18
N SER A 161 -1.76 25.36 9.49
CA SER A 161 -2.65 24.20 9.60
C SER A 161 -2.05 22.98 8.89
N PHE A 162 -2.55 21.77 9.23
CA PHE A 162 -2.21 20.55 8.50
C PHE A 162 -2.48 20.74 6.99
N GLU A 163 -3.64 21.28 6.63
CA GLU A 163 -4.00 21.63 5.26
C GLU A 163 -2.95 22.51 4.58
N ALA A 164 -2.52 23.61 5.22
CA ALA A 164 -1.55 24.53 4.65
C ALA A 164 -0.16 23.89 4.47
N THR A 165 0.24 22.98 5.36
CA THR A 165 1.45 22.18 5.20
C THR A 165 1.32 21.21 4.02
N PHE A 166 0.21 20.49 3.92
CA PHE A 166 -0.07 19.59 2.80
C PHE A 166 -0.07 20.32 1.45
N ASP A 167 -0.69 21.51 1.40
CA ASP A 167 -0.72 22.34 0.20
C ASP A 167 0.68 22.74 -0.26
N SER A 168 1.63 22.97 0.66
CA SER A 168 3.02 23.26 0.28
C SER A 168 3.72 22.07 -0.42
N TYR A 169 3.41 20.83 -0.02
CA TYR A 169 3.91 19.63 -0.70
C TYR A 169 3.30 19.47 -2.10
N MET A 170 2.00 19.74 -2.25
CA MET A 170 1.35 19.68 -3.54
C MET A 170 1.85 20.77 -4.50
N GLN A 171 2.02 22.00 -4.02
CA GLN A 171 2.47 23.15 -4.82
C GLN A 171 3.90 22.97 -5.35
N ALA A 172 4.72 22.15 -4.68
CA ALA A 172 6.04 21.78 -5.20
C ALA A 172 5.97 20.95 -6.49
N ASN A 173 4.89 20.19 -6.72
CA ASN A 173 4.70 19.41 -7.94
C ASN A 173 3.21 19.23 -8.30
N PRO A 174 2.49 20.30 -8.69
CA PRO A 174 1.05 20.25 -8.85
C PRO A 174 0.59 19.28 -9.96
N GLY A 175 1.43 19.07 -10.99
CA GLY A 175 1.15 18.15 -12.09
C GLY A 175 1.12 16.67 -11.68
N LYS A 176 1.71 16.31 -10.53
CA LYS A 176 1.71 14.95 -10.00
C LYS A 176 0.48 14.63 -9.15
N TRP A 177 -0.42 15.58 -8.91
CA TRP A 177 -1.58 15.37 -8.06
C TRP A 177 -2.89 15.45 -8.83
N TYR A 178 -3.79 14.54 -8.51
CA TYR A 178 -5.20 14.64 -8.83
C TYR A 178 -5.98 14.89 -7.54
N VAL A 179 -6.57 16.09 -7.44
CA VAL A 179 -7.27 16.57 -6.23
C VAL A 179 -8.72 16.97 -6.48
N SER A 180 -9.32 16.50 -7.58
CA SER A 180 -10.77 16.55 -7.72
C SER A 180 -11.44 15.63 -6.69
N GLU A 181 -12.67 15.96 -6.30
CA GLU A 181 -13.51 15.09 -5.47
C GLU A 181 -14.16 13.94 -6.25
N THR A 182 -13.97 13.91 -7.57
CA THR A 182 -14.57 12.90 -8.43
C THR A 182 -13.66 11.70 -8.65
N MET A 183 -14.25 10.50 -8.71
CA MET A 183 -13.57 9.25 -9.04
C MET A 183 -13.09 9.29 -10.50
N PRO A 184 -11.77 9.30 -10.76
CA PRO A 184 -11.23 9.45 -12.10
C PRO A 184 -11.31 8.15 -12.90
N VAL A 185 -11.33 8.27 -14.23
CA VAL A 185 -10.94 7.20 -15.15
C VAL A 185 -9.42 7.08 -15.18
N LEU A 186 -8.90 5.87 -15.32
CA LEU A 186 -7.47 5.58 -15.21
C LEU A 186 -6.62 6.47 -16.13
N ASN A 187 -7.04 6.70 -17.38
CA ASN A 187 -6.30 7.53 -18.34
C ASN A 187 -6.12 9.00 -17.91
N SER A 188 -6.99 9.56 -17.07
CA SER A 188 -6.84 10.96 -16.63
C SER A 188 -5.81 11.12 -15.49
N VAL A 189 -5.41 10.01 -14.87
CA VAL A 189 -4.58 9.98 -13.67
C VAL A 189 -3.32 9.12 -13.78
N ARG A 190 -3.06 8.48 -14.93
CA ARG A 190 -1.76 7.87 -15.20
C ARG A 190 -0.62 8.87 -14.96
N GLY A 191 0.43 8.44 -14.27
CA GLY A 191 1.57 9.24 -13.84
C GLY A 191 1.29 10.18 -12.65
N LYS A 192 0.13 10.09 -11.99
CA LYS A 192 -0.29 10.95 -10.88
C LYS A 192 -0.61 10.18 -9.59
N ILE A 193 -0.68 10.92 -8.50
CA ILE A 193 -1.21 10.52 -7.21
C ILE A 193 -2.65 11.04 -7.10
N VAL A 194 -3.61 10.14 -6.90
CA VAL A 194 -5.01 10.44 -6.57
C VAL A 194 -5.12 10.55 -5.06
N LEU A 195 -5.50 11.72 -4.56
CA LEU A 195 -5.64 11.94 -3.12
C LEU A 195 -6.98 11.39 -2.61
N LEU A 196 -6.91 10.48 -1.62
CA LEU A 196 -8.01 10.18 -0.71
C LEU A 196 -7.75 10.94 0.60
N ARG A 197 -8.53 11.99 0.85
CA ARG A 197 -8.29 12.92 1.96
C ARG A 197 -9.01 12.47 3.23
N ARG A 198 -8.26 12.07 4.26
CA ARG A 198 -8.74 11.75 5.62
C ARG A 198 -8.34 12.83 6.65
N PHE A 199 -8.22 14.08 6.21
CA PHE A 199 -7.98 15.25 7.06
C PHE A 199 -8.91 16.41 6.69
N SER A 200 -9.18 17.30 7.64
CA SER A 200 -10.06 18.46 7.43
C SER A 200 -9.44 19.48 6.47
N ALA A 201 -10.25 20.04 5.56
CA ALA A 201 -9.83 21.06 4.61
C ALA A 201 -10.90 22.15 4.48
N ASN A 202 -10.46 23.41 4.42
CA ASN A 202 -11.33 24.56 4.19
C ASN A 202 -11.37 24.95 2.70
N SER A 203 -10.34 24.61 1.93
CA SER A 203 -10.25 24.90 0.49
C SER A 203 -10.52 23.63 -0.32
N THR A 204 -11.72 23.52 -0.90
CA THR A 204 -12.14 22.37 -1.73
C THR A 204 -12.35 22.78 -3.20
N PRO A 205 -12.20 21.86 -4.18
CA PRO A 205 -11.93 20.43 -4.02
C PRO A 205 -10.50 20.12 -3.56
N LYS A 206 -10.32 19.06 -2.76
CA LYS A 206 -9.02 18.60 -2.27
C LYS A 206 -8.97 17.08 -2.10
N GLY A 207 -9.05 16.39 -3.23
CA GLY A 207 -9.10 14.93 -3.31
C GLY A 207 -10.47 14.36 -2.99
N ILE A 208 -10.60 13.05 -3.16
CA ILE A 208 -11.79 12.29 -2.77
C ILE A 208 -11.97 12.44 -1.26
N ASN A 209 -13.15 12.92 -0.86
CA ASN A 209 -13.41 13.24 0.54
C ASN A 209 -13.66 11.96 1.36
N GLY A 210 -12.74 11.66 2.29
CA GLY A 210 -12.81 10.55 3.23
C GLY A 210 -12.88 10.99 4.70
N THR A 211 -13.33 12.22 4.99
CA THR A 211 -13.35 12.74 6.37
C THR A 211 -14.47 12.19 7.24
N ALA A 212 -15.49 11.54 6.67
CA ALA A 212 -16.58 10.90 7.41
C ALA A 212 -16.26 9.44 7.79
N TRP A 213 -14.99 9.17 8.12
CA TRP A 213 -14.49 7.84 8.45
C TRP A 213 -14.96 7.42 9.84
N GLN A 214 -15.60 6.26 9.95
CA GLN A 214 -16.09 5.72 11.23
C GLN A 214 -15.06 4.75 11.82
N ASP A 215 -15.06 4.65 13.14
CA ASP A 215 -14.09 3.86 13.91
C ASP A 215 -14.59 2.41 14.09
N ASP A 216 -13.71 1.44 13.83
CA ASP A 216 -13.90 -0.01 14.07
C ASP A 216 -15.25 -0.55 13.58
N THR A 217 -15.59 -0.28 12.32
CA THR A 217 -16.91 -0.62 11.78
C THR A 217 -16.97 -0.76 10.26
N THR A 218 -18.12 -1.27 9.79
CA THR A 218 -18.48 -1.24 8.37
C THR A 218 -19.43 -0.08 8.12
N PHE A 219 -19.10 0.78 7.17
CA PHE A 219 -19.86 1.99 6.90
C PHE A 219 -19.86 2.38 5.43
N GLU A 220 -20.81 3.25 5.09
CA GLU A 220 -20.92 3.86 3.77
C GLU A 220 -20.69 5.37 3.89
N MET A 221 -19.94 5.93 2.94
CA MET A 221 -19.74 7.37 2.81
C MET A 221 -20.28 7.85 1.47
N ASN A 222 -21.12 8.89 1.52
CA ASN A 222 -21.55 9.59 0.32
C ASN A 222 -20.44 10.54 -0.14
N THR A 223 -20.01 10.38 -1.40
CA THR A 223 -19.05 11.28 -2.06
C THR A 223 -19.68 11.89 -3.31
N THR A 224 -19.02 12.91 -3.86
CA THR A 224 -19.40 13.52 -5.14
C THR A 224 -19.43 12.51 -6.30
N SER A 225 -18.80 11.33 -6.16
CA SER A 225 -18.80 10.25 -7.16
C SER A 225 -19.65 9.03 -6.83
N GLY A 226 -20.46 9.12 -5.78
CA GLY A 226 -21.30 8.03 -5.32
C GLY A 226 -20.87 7.50 -3.95
N ILE A 227 -21.28 6.29 -3.65
CA ILE A 227 -21.10 5.69 -2.33
C ILE A 227 -19.77 4.92 -2.28
N ILE A 228 -18.93 5.23 -1.30
CA ILE A 228 -17.77 4.40 -0.93
C ILE A 228 -18.21 3.52 0.24
N LYS A 229 -17.94 2.21 0.15
CA LYS A 229 -18.20 1.23 1.21
C LYS A 229 -16.87 0.83 1.83
N ILE A 230 -16.79 0.88 3.15
CA ILE A 230 -15.56 0.65 3.90
C ILE A 230 -15.84 -0.36 5.00
N GLN A 231 -14.88 -1.27 5.20
CA GLN A 231 -14.73 -2.04 6.42
C GLN A 231 -13.32 -1.72 6.93
N ASP A 232 -13.24 -1.12 8.12
CA ASP A 232 -12.00 -0.72 8.80
C ASP A 232 -12.18 -0.99 10.29
#